data_AF-A0A285SE81-F1
#
_entry.id   AF-A0A285SE81-F1
#
_cell.length_a   1.000
_cell.length_b   1.000
_cell.length_c   1.000
_cell.angle_alpha   90.00
_cell.angle_beta   90.00
_cell.angle_gamma   90.00
#
_symmetry.space_group_name_H-M   'P 1'
#
loop_
_entity.id
_entity.type
_entity.pdbx_description
1 polymer ?
#
loop_
_entity_poly.entity_id
_entity_poly.type
_entity_poly.pdbx_seq_one_letter_code
_entity_poly.pdbx_strand_id
1 'polypeptide(L)'
;MKKHSKWKKVLAGAVTVLCIVFALVTVCYINLKSFTVKKIVTTAGQDVYLMGTFHTDHFDSLSNYSFEEMLNAIKNIDPDVIFIEAREESYKNYGVVDGPVDMCITYCYCQDNGIPVEMVDYWKVDNENYKRNTTSDDRDDHIHQKIMEKLESYNNKKVLVVCGFGHLYPQMNRLLNEGFKKESISNVSKLFKGNGNDFKYPSSICDVWEQRALFYAETYPELIQADETINDEVKAQWPIDEKHEFYDWQMEYCNLFRVNQLYR
;
A
#
# COMPACT_ATOMS: atom_id res chain seq x y z
N MET A 1 -35.01 -25.41 -41.75
CA MET A 1 -35.51 -25.05 -40.40
C MET A 1 -34.64 -25.51 -39.21
N LYS A 2 -34.02 -26.72 -39.20
CA LYS A 2 -33.20 -27.19 -38.04
C LYS A 2 -31.95 -26.35 -37.71
N LYS A 3 -31.32 -25.71 -38.71
CA LYS A 3 -30.10 -24.89 -38.53
C LYS A 3 -30.34 -23.63 -37.67
N HIS A 4 -31.46 -22.94 -37.87
CA HIS A 4 -31.84 -21.77 -37.07
C HIS A 4 -32.12 -22.11 -35.60
N SER A 5 -32.68 -23.29 -35.31
CA SER A 5 -32.91 -23.74 -33.93
C SER A 5 -31.61 -23.99 -33.17
N LYS A 6 -30.60 -24.60 -33.81
CA LYS A 6 -29.28 -24.80 -33.20
C LYS A 6 -28.59 -23.47 -32.90
N TRP A 7 -28.61 -22.52 -33.84
CA TRP A 7 -28.03 -21.18 -33.65
C TRP A 7 -28.67 -20.40 -32.50
N LYS A 8 -30.00 -20.44 -32.36
CA LYS A 8 -30.69 -19.82 -31.22
C LYS A 8 -30.26 -20.41 -29.88
N LYS A 9 -30.06 -21.72 -29.79
CA LYS A 9 -29.59 -22.40 -28.57
C LYS A 9 -28.14 -22.03 -28.23
N VAL A 10 -27.27 -21.98 -29.24
CA VAL A 10 -25.86 -21.56 -29.06
C VAL A 10 -25.79 -20.11 -28.61
N LEU A 11 -26.56 -19.21 -29.25
CA LEU A 11 -26.61 -17.80 -28.87
C LEU A 11 -27.14 -17.61 -27.45
N ALA A 12 -28.23 -18.30 -27.09
CA ALA A 12 -28.76 -18.24 -25.73
C ALA A 12 -27.75 -18.75 -24.68
N GLY A 13 -27.01 -19.83 -25.00
CA GLY A 13 -25.92 -20.32 -24.16
C GLY A 13 -24.81 -19.29 -23.99
N ALA A 14 -24.35 -18.68 -25.08
CA ALA A 14 -23.31 -17.65 -25.05
C ALA A 14 -23.73 -16.42 -24.23
N VAL A 15 -24.95 -15.93 -24.41
CA VAL A 15 -25.51 -14.81 -23.63
C VAL A 15 -25.59 -15.18 -22.15
N THR A 16 -26.03 -16.39 -21.81
CA THR A 16 -26.11 -16.86 -20.42
C THR A 16 -24.73 -16.87 -19.75
N VAL A 17 -23.71 -17.40 -20.44
CA VAL A 17 -22.33 -17.40 -19.94
C VAL A 17 -21.83 -15.97 -19.72
N LEU A 18 -22.07 -15.07 -20.68
CA LEU A 18 -21.64 -13.68 -20.59
C LEU A 18 -22.31 -12.95 -19.41
N CYS A 19 -23.60 -13.18 -19.16
CA CYS A 19 -24.29 -12.64 -17.98
C CYS A 19 -23.70 -13.16 -16.66
N ILE A 20 -23.36 -14.45 -16.57
CA ILE A 20 -22.73 -15.02 -15.38
C ILE A 20 -21.35 -14.41 -15.16
N VAL A 21 -20.54 -14.30 -16.20
CA VAL A 21 -19.21 -13.66 -16.12
C VAL A 21 -19.35 -12.21 -15.67
N PHE A 22 -20.28 -11.45 -16.27
CA PHE A 22 -20.52 -10.06 -15.88
C PHE A 22 -20.96 -9.92 -14.41
N ALA A 23 -21.85 -10.79 -13.95
CA ALA A 23 -22.27 -10.82 -12.55
C ALA A 23 -21.10 -11.14 -11.60
N LEU A 24 -20.26 -12.11 -11.93
CA LEU A 24 -19.07 -12.46 -11.14
C LEU A 24 -18.07 -11.30 -11.08
N VAL A 25 -17.76 -10.67 -12.23
CA VAL A 25 -16.87 -9.51 -12.29
C VAL A 25 -17.43 -8.37 -11.45
N THR A 26 -18.73 -8.09 -11.54
CA THR A 26 -19.39 -7.05 -10.75
C THR A 26 -19.31 -7.33 -9.24
N VAL A 27 -19.57 -8.58 -8.83
CA VAL A 27 -19.47 -8.98 -7.42
C VAL A 27 -18.02 -8.87 -6.92
N CYS A 28 -17.03 -9.31 -7.71
CA CYS A 28 -15.61 -9.17 -7.37
C CYS A 28 -15.21 -7.69 -7.24
N TYR A 29 -15.63 -6.86 -8.19
CA TYR A 29 -15.37 -5.43 -8.21
C TYR A 29 -15.95 -4.73 -6.97
N ILE A 30 -17.22 -4.97 -6.64
CA ILE A 30 -17.89 -4.41 -5.46
C ILE A 30 -17.17 -4.81 -4.16
N ASN A 31 -16.59 -6.01 -4.13
CA ASN A 31 -15.91 -6.56 -2.95
C ASN A 31 -14.39 -6.44 -2.99
N LEU A 32 -13.81 -5.72 -3.96
CA LEU A 32 -12.36 -5.67 -4.17
C LEU A 32 -11.60 -5.31 -2.88
N LYS A 33 -12.04 -4.23 -2.22
CA LYS A 33 -11.47 -3.78 -0.94
C LYS A 33 -11.60 -4.82 0.17
N SER A 34 -12.61 -5.70 0.17
CA SER A 34 -12.71 -6.78 1.17
C SER A 34 -11.57 -7.80 1.06
N PHE A 35 -10.87 -7.86 -0.07
CA PHE A 35 -9.69 -8.72 -0.22
C PHE A 35 -8.41 -8.08 0.30
N THR A 36 -8.42 -6.77 0.57
CA THR A 36 -7.24 -5.98 0.95
C THR A 36 -6.92 -6.06 2.43
N VAL A 37 -7.89 -6.38 3.30
CA VAL A 37 -7.66 -6.50 4.74
C VAL A 37 -7.75 -7.95 5.18
N LYS A 38 -6.75 -8.40 5.94
CA LYS A 38 -6.70 -9.72 6.60
C LYS A 38 -6.47 -9.53 8.09
N LYS A 39 -7.08 -10.41 8.89
CA LYS A 39 -6.79 -10.53 10.32
C LYS A 39 -6.06 -11.84 10.55
N ILE A 40 -4.97 -11.77 11.30
CA ILE A 40 -4.27 -12.92 11.85
C ILE A 40 -4.07 -12.69 13.35
N VAL A 41 -3.89 -13.77 14.09
CA VAL A 41 -3.65 -13.75 15.54
C VAL A 41 -2.38 -14.51 15.84
N THR A 42 -1.50 -13.89 16.62
CA THR A 42 -0.23 -14.51 17.05
C THR A 42 -0.50 -15.73 17.94
N THR A 43 0.53 -16.55 18.16
CA THR A 43 0.45 -17.67 19.12
C THR A 43 0.17 -17.21 20.55
N ALA A 44 0.51 -15.96 20.88
CA ALA A 44 0.23 -15.31 22.17
C ALA A 44 -1.15 -14.62 22.24
N GLY A 45 -1.94 -14.63 21.17
CA GLY A 45 -3.28 -14.04 21.14
C GLY A 45 -3.33 -12.54 20.77
N GLN A 46 -2.24 -11.97 20.27
CA GLN A 46 -2.21 -10.59 19.78
C GLN A 46 -2.89 -10.48 18.41
N ASP A 47 -3.74 -9.47 18.24
CA ASP A 47 -4.41 -9.18 16.98
C ASP A 47 -3.48 -8.42 16.02
N VAL A 48 -3.27 -8.97 14.82
CA VAL A 48 -2.50 -8.34 13.75
C VAL A 48 -3.37 -8.24 12.49
N TYR A 49 -3.54 -7.03 11.99
CA TYR A 49 -4.22 -6.75 10.73
C TYR A 49 -3.17 -6.48 9.65
N LEU A 50 -3.39 -7.02 8.46
CA LEU A 50 -2.61 -6.70 7.26
C LEU A 50 -3.53 -6.00 6.27
N MET A 51 -3.13 -4.84 5.77
CA MET A 51 -3.86 -4.06 4.77
C MET A 51 -2.99 -3.82 3.55
N GLY A 52 -3.41 -4.43 2.43
CA GLY A 52 -2.88 -4.17 1.10
C GLY A 52 -3.45 -2.88 0.52
N THR A 53 -2.63 -2.06 -0.12
CA THR A 53 -3.01 -0.81 -0.79
C THR A 53 -2.64 -0.84 -2.27
N PHE A 54 -3.20 0.08 -3.07
CA PHE A 54 -2.93 0.16 -4.51
C PHE A 54 -2.10 1.40 -4.88
N HIS A 55 -1.31 1.93 -3.94
CA HIS A 55 -0.43 3.08 -4.14
C HIS A 55 -1.15 4.27 -4.82
N THR A 56 -0.74 4.64 -6.04
CA THR A 56 -1.33 5.75 -6.79
C THR A 56 -2.73 5.46 -7.32
N ASP A 57 -3.13 4.20 -7.41
CA ASP A 57 -4.43 3.83 -7.99
C ASP A 57 -5.59 4.21 -7.07
N HIS A 58 -5.32 4.60 -5.81
CA HIS A 58 -6.31 5.22 -4.92
C HIS A 58 -6.86 6.55 -5.46
N PHE A 59 -6.17 7.21 -6.39
CA PHE A 59 -6.66 8.39 -7.10
C PHE A 59 -7.55 8.05 -8.30
N ASP A 60 -7.65 6.78 -8.70
CA ASP A 60 -8.54 6.35 -9.77
C ASP A 60 -9.91 5.97 -9.22
N SER A 61 -10.95 6.68 -9.69
CA SER A 61 -12.35 6.39 -9.37
C SER A 61 -12.79 4.96 -9.76
N LEU A 62 -12.10 4.34 -10.73
CA LEU A 62 -12.33 2.98 -11.18
C LEU A 62 -11.69 1.93 -10.27
N SER A 63 -10.82 2.30 -9.33
CA SER A 63 -10.20 1.34 -8.40
C SER A 63 -11.16 0.82 -7.33
N ASN A 64 -12.29 1.51 -7.09
CA ASN A 64 -13.26 1.18 -6.03
C ASN A 64 -12.60 0.93 -4.64
N TYR A 65 -11.52 1.67 -4.39
CA TYR A 65 -10.79 1.68 -3.14
C TYR A 65 -10.06 3.04 -3.01
N SER A 66 -10.69 4.03 -2.39
CA SER A 66 -10.13 5.39 -2.29
C SER A 66 -9.26 5.59 -1.03
N PHE A 67 -8.56 6.72 -0.95
CA PHE A 67 -7.86 7.12 0.28
C PHE A 67 -8.82 7.32 1.46
N GLU A 68 -10.02 7.84 1.23
CA GLU A 68 -11.05 7.95 2.27
C GLU A 68 -11.36 6.57 2.87
N GLU A 69 -11.55 5.57 2.01
CA GLU A 69 -11.87 4.20 2.44
C GLU A 69 -10.71 3.55 3.18
N MET A 70 -9.47 3.79 2.73
CA MET A 70 -8.25 3.36 3.42
C MET A 70 -8.16 3.97 4.83
N LEU A 71 -8.36 5.28 4.95
CA LEU A 71 -8.33 5.97 6.26
C LEU A 71 -9.49 5.54 7.17
N ASN A 72 -10.68 5.32 6.60
CA ASN A 72 -11.81 4.75 7.34
C ASN A 72 -11.49 3.33 7.84
N ALA A 73 -10.79 2.51 7.04
CA ALA A 73 -10.38 1.18 7.46
C ALA A 73 -9.40 1.25 8.64
N ILE A 74 -8.38 2.11 8.57
CA ILE A 74 -7.46 2.36 9.70
C ILE A 74 -8.25 2.76 10.95
N LYS A 75 -9.13 3.75 10.83
CA LYS A 75 -9.96 4.24 11.93
C LYS A 75 -10.83 3.15 12.55
N ASN A 76 -11.48 2.34 11.73
CA ASN A 76 -12.42 1.32 12.19
C ASN A 76 -11.72 0.03 12.69
N ILE A 77 -10.49 -0.23 12.24
CA ILE A 77 -9.62 -1.26 12.85
C ILE A 77 -9.19 -0.80 14.25
N ASP A 78 -8.96 0.52 14.42
CA ASP A 78 -8.55 1.14 15.68
C ASP A 78 -7.27 0.49 16.24
N PRO A 79 -6.14 0.54 15.48
CA PRO A 79 -4.89 -0.06 15.90
C PRO A 79 -4.19 0.77 16.98
N ASP A 80 -3.47 0.09 17.87
CA ASP A 80 -2.58 0.71 18.85
C ASP A 80 -1.26 1.21 18.22
N VAL A 81 -0.85 0.62 17.08
CA VAL A 81 0.37 0.96 16.32
C VAL A 81 0.20 0.54 14.86
N ILE A 82 0.80 1.30 13.94
CA ILE A 82 0.81 0.98 12.51
C ILE A 82 2.23 0.74 12.01
N PHE A 83 2.45 -0.34 11.27
CA PHE A 83 3.69 -0.60 10.54
C PHE A 83 3.47 -0.25 9.07
N ILE A 84 4.30 0.59 8.46
CA ILE A 84 4.15 1.03 7.07
C ILE A 84 5.30 0.57 6.19
N GLU A 85 5.02 0.39 4.90
CA GLU A 85 6.00 0.15 3.84
C GLU A 85 6.81 1.42 3.53
N ALA A 86 7.65 1.82 4.48
CA ALA A 86 8.71 2.82 4.32
C ALA A 86 9.99 2.29 4.98
N ARG A 87 11.16 2.79 4.57
CA ARG A 87 12.47 2.32 5.07
C ARG A 87 12.85 3.07 6.34
N GLU A 88 13.09 2.32 7.41
CA GLU A 88 13.47 2.86 8.72
C GLU A 88 14.77 3.69 8.66
N GLU A 89 15.75 3.24 7.87
CA GLU A 89 17.03 3.92 7.66
C GLU A 89 16.86 5.29 6.99
N SER A 90 15.95 5.43 6.02
CA SER A 90 15.66 6.71 5.39
C SER A 90 15.08 7.71 6.39
N TYR A 91 14.20 7.24 7.27
CA TYR A 91 13.64 8.09 8.31
C TYR A 91 14.66 8.46 9.39
N LYS A 92 15.47 7.50 9.86
CA LYS A 92 16.49 7.77 10.88
C LYS A 92 17.57 8.73 10.38
N ASN A 93 18.00 8.59 9.14
CA ASN A 93 19.13 9.36 8.60
C ASN A 93 18.70 10.71 8.00
N TYR A 94 17.48 10.80 7.44
CA TYR A 94 17.04 11.97 6.68
C TYR A 94 15.70 12.54 7.16
N GLY A 95 15.01 11.89 8.10
CA GLY A 95 13.67 12.29 8.55
C GLY A 95 12.57 12.02 7.52
N VAL A 96 12.83 11.22 6.49
CA VAL A 96 11.95 11.05 5.33
C VAL A 96 11.12 9.77 5.43
N VAL A 97 9.81 9.89 5.19
CA VAL A 97 8.92 8.76 4.90
C VAL A 97 8.99 8.48 3.40
N ASP A 98 9.79 7.50 3.00
CA ASP A 98 10.16 7.30 1.60
C ASP A 98 9.32 6.24 0.85
N GLY A 99 8.33 5.68 1.53
CA GLY A 99 7.32 4.79 0.95
C GLY A 99 6.42 5.49 -0.06
N PRO A 100 5.54 4.76 -0.76
CA PRO A 100 4.59 5.33 -1.71
C PRO A 100 3.57 6.28 -1.04
N VAL A 101 2.78 6.99 -1.86
CA VAL A 101 1.89 8.09 -1.44
C VAL A 101 0.90 7.73 -0.32
N ASP A 102 0.38 6.51 -0.38
CA ASP A 102 -0.47 5.89 0.62
C ASP A 102 0.22 5.68 1.98
N MET A 103 1.52 5.39 1.99
CA MET A 103 2.31 5.31 3.23
C MET A 103 2.53 6.69 3.85
N CYS A 104 2.78 7.71 3.01
CA CYS A 104 2.88 9.11 3.47
C CYS A 104 1.56 9.60 4.07
N ILE A 105 0.43 9.33 3.40
CA ILE A 105 -0.92 9.64 3.89
C ILE A 105 -1.21 8.91 5.19
N THR A 106 -0.89 7.61 5.27
CA THR A 106 -1.06 6.81 6.49
C THR A 106 -0.23 7.37 7.64
N TYR A 107 1.05 7.68 7.41
CA TYR A 107 1.92 8.31 8.40
C TYR A 107 1.33 9.61 8.94
N CYS A 108 0.92 10.52 8.05
CA CYS A 108 0.35 11.81 8.46
C CYS A 108 -0.98 11.64 9.22
N TYR A 109 -1.84 10.71 8.78
CA TYR A 109 -3.07 10.39 9.50
C TYR A 109 -2.77 9.92 10.92
N CYS A 110 -1.75 9.09 11.09
CA CYS A 110 -1.33 8.61 12.40
C CYS A 110 -0.80 9.74 13.29
N GLN A 111 -0.01 10.66 12.74
CA GLN A 111 0.45 11.85 13.46
C GLN A 111 -0.72 12.70 13.96
N ASP A 112 -1.69 12.99 13.08
CA ASP A 112 -2.88 13.78 13.43
C ASP A 112 -3.74 13.11 14.53
N ASN A 113 -3.65 11.78 14.68
CA ASN A 113 -4.47 10.98 15.60
C ASN A 113 -3.67 10.37 16.77
N GLY A 114 -2.38 10.69 16.91
CA GLY A 114 -1.53 10.17 17.99
C GLY A 114 -1.31 8.65 17.96
N ILE A 115 -1.34 8.04 16.77
CA ILE A 115 -1.06 6.61 16.58
C ILE A 115 0.45 6.43 16.30
N PRO A 116 1.18 5.63 17.07
CA PRO A 116 2.57 5.29 16.78
C PRO A 116 2.73 4.64 15.40
N VAL A 117 3.82 4.98 14.70
CA VAL A 117 4.16 4.44 13.38
C VAL A 117 5.55 3.83 13.38
N GLU A 118 5.66 2.65 12.80
CA GLU A 118 6.93 1.96 12.55
C GLU A 118 7.14 1.72 11.06
N MET A 119 8.40 1.62 10.65
CA MET A 119 8.80 1.43 9.26
C MET A 119 9.34 0.01 9.04
N VAL A 120 8.78 -0.73 8.09
CA VAL A 120 9.12 -2.14 7.87
C VAL A 120 9.64 -2.46 6.48
N ASP A 121 9.80 -1.48 5.60
CA ASP A 121 10.26 -1.75 4.23
C ASP A 121 11.76 -2.02 4.15
N TYR A 122 12.15 -2.70 3.08
CA TYR A 122 13.53 -2.93 2.69
C TYR A 122 13.63 -2.97 1.16
N TRP A 123 14.54 -2.19 0.62
CA TRP A 123 15.08 -2.41 -0.72
C TRP A 123 16.38 -1.62 -0.86
N LYS A 124 17.23 -2.07 -1.77
CA LYS A 124 18.50 -1.45 -2.09
C LYS A 124 18.68 -1.35 -3.60
N VAL A 125 19.47 -0.37 -4.01
CA VAL A 125 19.99 -0.31 -5.37
C VAL A 125 21.31 -1.08 -5.37
N ASP A 126 21.40 -2.12 -6.20
CA ASP A 126 22.64 -2.87 -6.44
C ASP A 126 22.75 -3.24 -7.93
N ASN A 127 23.87 -3.86 -8.31
CA ASN A 127 24.16 -4.21 -9.71
C ASN A 127 23.40 -5.45 -10.22
N GLU A 128 22.79 -6.26 -9.33
CA GLU A 128 22.32 -7.62 -9.65
C GLU A 128 20.78 -7.75 -9.63
N ASN A 129 20.13 -7.03 -8.72
CA ASN A 129 18.70 -7.15 -8.39
C ASN A 129 17.90 -5.89 -8.72
N TYR A 130 18.40 -5.11 -9.69
CA TYR A 130 17.96 -3.76 -10.06
C TYR A 130 16.51 -3.62 -10.61
N LYS A 131 15.58 -4.53 -10.34
CA LYS A 131 14.17 -4.32 -10.71
C LYS A 131 13.55 -3.28 -9.78
N ARG A 132 13.48 -2.03 -10.24
CA ARG A 132 12.84 -0.91 -9.53
C ARG A 132 11.50 -1.33 -8.92
N ASN A 133 11.39 -1.16 -7.60
CA ASN A 133 10.12 -1.08 -6.89
C ASN A 133 9.18 -2.29 -7.10
N THR A 134 9.76 -3.48 -7.32
CA THR A 134 8.99 -4.73 -7.46
C THR A 134 9.03 -5.55 -6.18
N THR A 135 7.95 -6.29 -5.93
CA THR A 135 7.91 -7.35 -4.92
C THR A 135 8.89 -8.47 -5.31
N SER A 136 9.79 -8.84 -4.39
CA SER A 136 10.70 -9.98 -4.50
C SER A 136 10.69 -10.76 -3.19
N ASP A 137 11.01 -12.06 -3.25
CA ASP A 137 11.08 -12.86 -2.02
C ASP A 137 12.14 -12.32 -1.04
N ASP A 138 13.28 -11.83 -1.54
CA ASP A 138 14.30 -11.18 -0.70
C ASP A 138 13.75 -9.95 0.02
N ARG A 139 13.05 -9.06 -0.68
CA ARG A 139 12.41 -7.89 -0.07
C ARG A 139 11.37 -8.30 0.95
N ASP A 140 10.53 -9.28 0.61
CA ASP A 140 9.50 -9.78 1.51
C ASP A 140 10.07 -10.48 2.75
N ASP A 141 11.21 -11.17 2.65
CA ASP A 141 11.87 -11.80 3.79
C ASP A 141 12.40 -10.75 4.77
N HIS A 142 12.99 -9.66 4.27
CA HIS A 142 13.43 -8.54 5.11
C HIS A 142 12.25 -7.79 5.74
N ILE A 143 11.19 -7.52 4.98
CA ILE A 143 9.94 -6.94 5.51
C ILE A 143 9.37 -7.83 6.62
N HIS A 144 9.33 -9.14 6.38
CA HIS A 144 8.82 -10.11 7.35
C HIS A 144 9.63 -10.10 8.64
N GLN A 145 10.96 -10.12 8.55
CA GLN A 145 11.84 -10.03 9.71
C GLN A 145 11.56 -8.77 10.52
N LYS A 146 11.48 -7.59 9.87
CA LYS A 146 11.17 -6.32 10.55
C LYS A 146 9.80 -6.35 11.21
N ILE A 147 8.78 -6.94 10.57
CA ILE A 147 7.45 -7.11 11.18
C ILE A 147 7.58 -7.95 12.45
N MET A 148 8.25 -9.11 12.39
CA MET A 148 8.38 -10.01 13.55
C MET A 148 9.11 -9.35 14.71
N GLU A 149 10.25 -8.71 14.45
CA GLU A 149 11.02 -7.98 15.48
C GLU A 149 10.18 -6.88 16.16
N LYS A 150 9.39 -6.14 15.39
CA LYS A 150 8.55 -5.08 15.93
C LYS A 150 7.31 -5.61 16.65
N LEU A 151 6.69 -6.70 16.18
CA LEU A 151 5.56 -7.32 16.87
C LEU A 151 5.92 -7.69 18.32
N GLU A 152 7.14 -8.19 18.56
CA GLU A 152 7.63 -8.49 19.91
C GLU A 152 7.65 -7.26 20.83
N SER A 153 8.03 -6.10 20.29
CA SER A 153 8.08 -4.81 21.02
C SER A 153 6.69 -4.26 21.38
N TYR A 154 5.64 -4.71 20.68
CA TYR A 154 4.26 -4.27 20.85
C TYR A 154 3.35 -5.38 21.40
N ASN A 155 3.86 -6.29 22.24
CA ASN A 155 3.08 -7.39 22.78
C ASN A 155 1.74 -6.94 23.42
N ASN A 156 0.66 -7.70 23.21
CA ASN A 156 -0.72 -7.38 23.61
C ASN A 156 -1.33 -6.12 22.98
N LYS A 157 -0.72 -5.53 21.94
CA LYS A 157 -1.27 -4.40 21.18
C LYS A 157 -1.92 -4.86 19.88
N LYS A 158 -2.99 -4.19 19.45
CA LYS A 158 -3.58 -4.40 18.13
C LYS A 158 -2.70 -3.71 17.08
N VAL A 159 -2.09 -4.49 16.21
CA VAL A 159 -1.16 -3.97 15.19
C VAL A 159 -1.84 -3.93 13.83
N LEU A 160 -1.62 -2.88 13.06
CA LEU A 160 -1.99 -2.84 11.64
C LEU A 160 -0.72 -2.67 10.79
N VAL A 161 -0.47 -3.60 9.87
CA VAL A 161 0.58 -3.49 8.86
C VAL A 161 -0.04 -3.00 7.55
N VAL A 162 0.44 -1.87 7.02
CA VAL A 162 0.00 -1.27 5.76
C VAL A 162 1.12 -1.41 4.75
N CYS A 163 0.83 -2.05 3.62
CA CYS A 163 1.78 -2.32 2.55
C CYS A 163 1.07 -2.38 1.20
N GLY A 164 1.80 -2.28 0.10
CA GLY A 164 1.29 -2.52 -1.23
C GLY A 164 0.66 -3.91 -1.34
N PHE A 165 -0.41 -4.02 -2.12
CA PHE A 165 -1.18 -5.26 -2.24
C PHE A 165 -0.33 -6.47 -2.67
N GLY A 166 0.75 -6.24 -3.42
CA GLY A 166 1.73 -7.27 -3.77
C GLY A 166 2.37 -7.96 -2.55
N HIS A 167 2.57 -7.23 -1.45
CA HIS A 167 3.18 -7.72 -0.21
C HIS A 167 2.16 -8.40 0.73
N LEU A 168 0.86 -8.13 0.59
CA LEU A 168 -0.18 -8.61 1.52
C LEU A 168 -0.17 -10.14 1.70
N TYR A 169 -0.27 -10.90 0.62
CA TYR A 169 -0.35 -12.36 0.68
C TYR A 169 1.01 -13.02 0.97
N PRO A 170 2.13 -12.57 0.38
CA PRO A 170 3.46 -13.03 0.79
C PRO A 170 3.72 -12.88 2.30
N GLN A 171 3.38 -11.74 2.89
CA GLN A 171 3.55 -11.51 4.33
C GLN A 171 2.59 -12.37 5.16
N MET A 172 1.30 -12.44 4.75
CA MET A 172 0.32 -13.31 5.42
C MET A 172 0.80 -14.77 5.44
N ASN A 173 1.31 -15.30 4.33
CA ASN A 173 1.76 -16.68 4.24
C ASN A 173 2.97 -16.95 5.15
N ARG A 174 3.94 -16.03 5.21
CA ARG A 174 5.09 -16.14 6.12
C ARG A 174 4.63 -16.17 7.58
N LEU A 175 3.73 -15.26 7.98
CA LEU A 175 3.18 -15.22 9.34
C LEU A 175 2.41 -16.51 9.70
N LEU A 176 1.66 -17.10 8.76
CA LEU A 176 1.01 -18.39 8.97
C LEU A 176 2.01 -19.54 9.15
N ASN A 177 3.14 -19.50 8.45
CA ASN A 177 4.21 -20.50 8.62
C ASN A 177 4.88 -20.39 10.00
N GLU A 178 4.90 -19.19 10.60
CA GLU A 178 5.33 -18.95 12.00
C GLU A 178 4.28 -19.39 13.05
N GLY A 179 3.21 -20.06 12.62
CA GLY A 179 2.18 -20.61 13.51
C GLY A 179 1.07 -19.63 13.89
N PHE A 180 1.02 -18.45 13.26
CA PHE A 180 -0.09 -17.52 13.45
C PHE A 180 -1.36 -18.12 12.86
N LYS A 181 -2.52 -17.68 13.36
CA LYS A 181 -3.82 -18.18 12.92
C LYS A 181 -4.57 -17.11 12.17
N LYS A 182 -5.00 -17.43 10.95
CA LYS A 182 -5.93 -16.58 10.21
C LYS A 182 -7.28 -16.55 10.90
N GLU A 183 -7.82 -15.35 11.10
CA GLU A 183 -9.16 -15.15 11.59
C GLU A 183 -10.06 -14.46 10.55
N SER A 184 -11.36 -14.73 10.66
CA SER A 184 -12.36 -14.05 9.84
C SER A 184 -12.72 -12.71 10.46
N ILE A 185 -12.69 -11.65 9.66
CA ILE A 185 -13.23 -10.36 10.06
C ILE A 185 -14.74 -10.38 9.76
N SER A 186 -15.55 -10.26 10.81
CA SER A 186 -16.99 -10.16 10.64
C SER A 186 -17.34 -8.88 9.87
N ASN A 187 -17.92 -9.01 8.68
CA ASN A 187 -18.34 -7.90 7.83
C ASN A 187 -17.24 -6.89 7.51
N VAL A 188 -16.18 -7.36 6.83
CA VAL A 188 -15.04 -6.55 6.34
C VAL A 188 -15.48 -5.23 5.68
N SER A 189 -16.60 -5.23 4.94
CA SER A 189 -17.10 -4.03 4.25
C SER A 189 -17.37 -2.85 5.19
N LYS A 190 -17.66 -3.09 6.47
CA LYS A 190 -17.87 -2.04 7.47
C LYS A 190 -16.60 -1.26 7.79
N LEU A 191 -15.42 -1.88 7.64
CA LEU A 191 -14.15 -1.20 7.88
C LEU A 191 -13.99 0.03 6.97
N PHE A 192 -14.46 -0.06 5.73
CA PHE A 192 -14.29 1.02 4.74
C PHE A 192 -15.35 2.11 4.83
N LYS A 193 -16.33 2.01 5.74
CA LYS A 193 -17.42 2.98 5.83
C LYS A 193 -17.03 4.16 6.71
N GLY A 194 -17.23 5.37 6.19
CA GLY A 194 -17.15 6.61 6.95
C GLY A 194 -18.44 6.92 7.71
N ASN A 195 -18.38 7.93 8.57
CA ASN A 195 -19.52 8.40 9.36
C ASN A 195 -20.36 9.48 8.64
N GLY A 196 -20.12 9.70 7.34
CA GLY A 196 -20.78 10.74 6.55
C GLY A 196 -20.18 12.14 6.74
N ASN A 197 -18.96 12.25 7.28
CA ASN A 197 -18.20 13.49 7.32
C ASN A 197 -17.52 13.74 5.97
N ASP A 198 -17.33 15.02 5.61
CA ASP A 198 -16.53 15.38 4.44
C ASP A 198 -15.10 14.86 4.60
N PHE A 199 -14.61 14.16 3.58
CA PHE A 199 -13.24 13.67 3.52
C PHE A 199 -12.25 14.83 3.57
N LYS A 200 -11.16 14.65 4.32
CA LYS A 200 -10.01 15.54 4.35
C LYS A 200 -8.73 14.75 4.38
N TYR A 201 -7.74 15.19 3.61
CA TYR A 201 -6.38 14.67 3.79
C TYR A 201 -5.79 15.11 5.14
N PRO A 202 -4.85 14.32 5.70
CA PRO A 202 -4.12 14.71 6.90
C PRO A 202 -3.41 16.05 6.76
N SER A 203 -3.28 16.78 7.86
CA SER A 203 -2.86 18.18 7.86
C SER A 203 -1.42 18.39 7.37
N SER A 204 -0.52 17.45 7.69
CA SER A 204 0.91 17.52 7.38
C SER A 204 1.29 16.87 6.05
N ILE A 205 0.33 16.42 5.23
CA ILE A 205 0.66 15.58 4.06
C ILE A 205 1.51 16.30 3.02
N CYS A 206 1.29 17.60 2.80
CA CYS A 206 2.10 18.36 1.84
C CYS A 206 3.57 18.41 2.28
N ASP A 207 3.82 18.69 3.56
CA ASP A 207 5.18 18.82 4.09
C ASP A 207 5.93 17.48 4.02
N VAL A 208 5.28 16.38 4.42
CA VAL A 208 5.87 15.02 4.35
C VAL A 208 6.10 14.60 2.90
N TRP A 209 5.16 14.91 2.00
CA TRP A 209 5.30 14.57 0.58
C TRP A 209 6.39 15.37 -0.12
N GLU A 210 6.53 16.66 0.20
CA GLU A 210 7.59 17.53 -0.31
C GLU A 210 8.97 17.03 0.14
N GLN A 211 9.13 16.67 1.41
CA GLN A 211 10.37 16.06 1.91
C GLN A 211 10.73 14.78 1.15
N ARG A 212 9.73 13.92 0.90
CA ARG A 212 9.93 12.72 0.09
C ARG A 212 10.31 13.05 -1.35
N ALA A 213 9.65 14.03 -1.96
CA ALA A 213 9.92 14.45 -3.33
C ALA A 213 11.36 14.95 -3.48
N LEU A 214 11.81 15.83 -2.58
CA LEU A 214 13.19 16.32 -2.54
C LEU A 214 14.20 15.18 -2.33
N PHE A 215 13.90 14.26 -1.40
CA PHE A 215 14.76 13.11 -1.16
C PHE A 215 14.99 12.26 -2.42
N TYR A 216 13.94 12.00 -3.21
CA TYR A 216 14.09 11.25 -4.46
C TYR A 216 14.56 12.07 -5.66
N ALA A 217 14.39 13.40 -5.64
CA ALA A 217 14.90 14.31 -6.66
C ALA A 217 16.42 14.52 -6.55
N GLU A 218 16.92 14.60 -5.32
CA GLU A 218 18.29 15.06 -5.04
C GLU A 218 19.07 14.05 -4.20
N THR A 219 18.70 13.88 -2.92
CA THR A 219 19.52 13.16 -1.94
C THR A 219 19.76 11.70 -2.31
N TYR A 220 18.73 10.95 -2.69
CA TYR A 220 18.86 9.53 -2.99
C TYR A 220 19.65 9.27 -4.29
N PRO A 221 19.39 10.01 -5.40
CA PRO A 221 20.30 10.02 -6.54
C PRO A 221 21.76 10.30 -6.16
N GLU A 222 22.05 11.33 -5.36
CA GLU A 222 23.41 11.67 -4.93
C GLU A 222 24.09 10.51 -4.19
N LEU A 223 23.38 9.85 -3.27
CA LEU A 223 23.89 8.67 -2.56
C LEU A 223 24.25 7.54 -3.51
N ILE A 224 23.43 7.32 -4.55
CA ILE A 224 23.70 6.29 -5.57
C ILE A 224 24.91 6.69 -6.43
N GLN A 225 25.01 7.96 -6.83
CA GLN A 225 26.15 8.44 -7.61
C GLN A 225 27.48 8.29 -6.84
N ALA A 226 27.45 8.55 -5.52
CA ALA A 226 28.60 8.48 -4.64
C ALA A 226 29.04 7.04 -4.29
N ASP A 227 28.17 6.04 -4.43
CA ASP A 227 28.49 4.65 -4.11
C ASP A 227 29.43 4.03 -5.18
N GLU A 228 30.69 3.78 -4.82
CA GLU A 228 31.70 3.19 -5.71
C GLU A 228 31.41 1.73 -6.09
N THR A 229 30.53 1.04 -5.35
CA THR A 229 30.16 -0.35 -5.63
C THR A 229 29.11 -0.48 -6.72
N ILE A 230 28.39 0.61 -7.02
CA ILE A 230 27.35 0.66 -8.05
C ILE A 230 27.98 1.04 -9.40
N ASN A 231 27.63 0.29 -10.46
CA ASN A 231 28.16 0.53 -11.80
C ASN A 231 27.47 1.71 -12.51
N ASP A 232 28.11 2.22 -13.56
CA ASP A 232 27.62 3.38 -14.31
C ASP A 232 26.25 3.17 -14.96
N GLU A 233 25.91 1.93 -15.34
CA GLU A 233 24.61 1.60 -15.95
C GLU A 233 23.46 1.77 -14.95
N VAL A 234 23.66 1.35 -13.70
CA VAL A 234 22.70 1.54 -12.62
C VAL A 234 22.65 3.01 -12.21
N LYS A 235 23.81 3.68 -12.07
CA LYS A 235 23.90 5.12 -11.77
C LYS A 235 23.19 5.99 -12.79
N ALA A 236 23.32 5.70 -14.09
CA ALA A 236 22.69 6.47 -15.15
C ALA A 236 21.16 6.50 -15.07
N GLN A 237 20.56 5.58 -14.33
CA GLN A 237 19.11 5.53 -14.13
C GLN A 237 18.66 6.30 -12.90
N TRP A 238 19.57 6.79 -12.08
CA TRP A 238 19.25 7.66 -10.94
C TRP A 238 19.93 9.01 -11.14
N PRO A 239 19.59 9.74 -12.22
CA PRO A 239 20.12 11.08 -12.41
C PRO A 239 19.60 11.99 -11.29
N ILE A 240 20.46 12.92 -10.87
CA ILE A 240 20.03 14.05 -10.03
C ILE A 240 19.04 14.89 -10.84
N ASP A 241 17.94 15.30 -10.24
CA ASP A 241 16.88 16.09 -10.89
C ASP A 241 17.25 17.57 -11.00
N GLU A 242 18.31 17.88 -11.74
CA GLU A 242 18.87 19.24 -11.88
C GLU A 242 17.87 20.27 -12.43
N LYS A 243 16.80 19.80 -13.10
CA LYS A 243 15.76 20.65 -13.69
C LYS A 243 14.47 20.65 -12.88
N HIS A 244 14.43 19.96 -11.73
CA HIS A 244 13.26 19.79 -10.88
C HIS A 244 12.04 19.19 -11.59
N GLU A 245 12.22 18.44 -12.68
CA GLU A 245 11.11 17.87 -13.46
C GLU A 245 10.36 16.80 -12.66
N PHE A 246 11.08 15.93 -11.94
CA PHE A 246 10.47 14.94 -11.06
C PHE A 246 9.86 15.61 -9.84
N TYR A 247 10.57 16.54 -9.20
CA TYR A 247 10.07 17.28 -8.05
C TYR A 247 8.76 18.01 -8.36
N ASP A 248 8.72 18.82 -9.42
CA ASP A 248 7.54 19.60 -9.80
C ASP A 248 6.34 18.69 -10.10
N TRP A 249 6.56 17.57 -10.78
CA TRP A 249 5.52 16.56 -11.01
C TRP A 249 4.99 15.94 -9.70
N GLN A 250 5.86 15.64 -8.73
CA GLN A 250 5.43 15.17 -7.41
C GLN A 250 4.62 16.25 -6.67
N MET A 251 4.94 17.53 -6.83
CA MET A 251 4.22 18.61 -6.16
C MET A 251 2.79 18.83 -6.69
N GLU A 252 2.43 18.28 -7.86
CA GLU A 252 1.03 18.24 -8.31
C GLU A 252 0.11 17.49 -7.34
N TYR A 253 0.62 16.48 -6.61
CA TYR A 253 -0.15 15.79 -5.57
C TYR A 253 -0.56 16.75 -4.44
N CYS A 254 0.28 17.72 -4.09
CA CYS A 254 -0.05 18.70 -3.05
C CYS A 254 -1.25 19.58 -3.40
N ASN A 255 -1.51 19.82 -4.69
CA ASN A 255 -2.71 20.54 -5.10
C ASN A 255 -3.98 19.73 -4.80
N LEU A 256 -3.94 18.42 -5.03
CA LEU A 256 -5.04 17.51 -4.70
C LEU A 256 -5.27 17.44 -3.18
N PHE A 257 -4.18 17.38 -2.41
CA PHE A 257 -4.25 17.34 -0.95
C PHE A 257 -4.90 18.59 -0.39
N ARG A 258 -4.43 19.78 -0.81
CA ARG A 258 -4.93 21.08 -0.32
C ARG A 258 -6.41 21.29 -0.60
N VAL A 259 -6.92 20.78 -1.72
CA VAL A 259 -8.34 20.90 -2.11
C VAL A 259 -9.19 19.69 -1.71
N ASN A 260 -8.62 18.72 -0.98
CA ASN A 260 -9.27 17.48 -0.56
C ASN A 260 -9.89 16.66 -1.71
N GLN A 261 -9.24 16.69 -2.88
CA GLN A 261 -9.71 15.98 -4.06
C GLN A 261 -9.28 14.51 -4.02
N LEU A 262 -10.26 13.61 -3.96
CA LEU A 262 -10.03 12.16 -3.88
C LEU A 262 -9.50 11.54 -5.18
N TYR A 263 -9.93 12.07 -6.33
CA TYR A 263 -9.68 11.45 -7.64
C TYR A 263 -9.04 12.43 -8.61
N ARG A 264 -8.13 11.94 -9.45
CA ARG A 264 -7.47 12.71 -10.53
C ARG A 264 -8.29 12.71 -11.81
#